data_AF-Q0FT63-F1
#
_entry.id   AF-Q0FT63-F1
#
_cell.length_a   1.000
_cell.length_b   1.000
_cell.length_c   1.000
_cell.angle_alpha   90.00
_cell.angle_beta   90.00
_cell.angle_gamma   90.00
#
_symmetry.space_group_name_H-M   'P 1'
#
loop_
_entity.id
_entity.type
_entity.pdbx_description
1 polymer ?
#
loop_
_entity_poly.entity_id
_entity_poly.type
_entity_poly.pdbx_seq_one_letter_code
_entity_poly.pdbx_strand_id
1 'polypeptide(L)'
;MLFFGWTGVQLLGEEIFTVLTFLCSLSLLYRFVSRKPALCLAAFVAAVIFGLVHLPSYQWNFVQAIGLIPVRLVLLMPYIITRNIWLSTGVHILNDWTICGLSAVAAMDPG
;
A
#
# COMPACT_ATOMS: atom_id res chain seq x y z
N MET A 1 15.51 -16.58 2.50
CA MET A 1 14.58 -17.23 1.55
C MET A 1 13.16 -17.37 2.11
N LEU A 2 12.97 -18.00 3.28
CA LEU A 2 11.62 -18.15 3.88
C LEU A 2 10.91 -16.81 4.19
N PHE A 3 11.65 -15.80 4.68
CA PHE A 3 11.13 -14.46 4.92
C PHE A 3 10.48 -13.84 3.66
N PHE A 4 11.23 -13.77 2.55
CA PHE A 4 10.74 -13.20 1.29
C PHE A 4 9.54 -13.98 0.72
N GLY A 5 9.54 -15.31 0.82
CA GLY A 5 8.39 -16.11 0.39
C GLY A 5 7.12 -15.78 1.18
N TRP A 6 7.23 -15.68 2.51
CA TRP A 6 6.10 -15.34 3.37
C TRP A 6 5.61 -13.90 3.17
N THR A 7 6.53 -12.93 3.08
CA THR A 7 6.15 -11.53 2.82
C THR A 7 5.51 -11.36 1.46
N GLY A 8 5.89 -12.14 0.44
CA GLY A 8 5.19 -12.14 -0.85
C GLY A 8 3.69 -12.44 -0.72
N VAL A 9 3.32 -13.41 0.14
CA VAL A 9 1.91 -13.74 0.41
C VAL A 9 1.22 -12.64 1.22
N GLN A 10 1.90 -12.11 2.25
CA GLN A 10 1.36 -11.01 3.06
C GLN A 10 1.13 -9.74 2.23
N LEU A 11 2.05 -9.38 1.33
CA LEU A 11 1.93 -8.20 0.45
C LEU A 11 0.79 -8.36 -0.57
N LEU A 12 0.52 -9.58 -1.05
CA LEU A 12 -0.69 -9.85 -1.83
C LEU A 12 -1.97 -9.63 -0.99
N GLY A 13 -1.96 -10.07 0.27
CA GLY A 13 -3.06 -9.81 1.21
C GLY A 13 -3.32 -8.32 1.42
N GLU A 14 -2.26 -7.53 1.53
CA GLU A 14 -2.34 -6.06 1.63
C GLU A 14 -2.92 -5.41 0.38
N GLU A 15 -2.55 -5.88 -0.81
CA GLU A 15 -3.13 -5.39 -2.06
C GLU A 15 -4.62 -5.74 -2.16
N ILE A 16 -5.01 -6.95 -1.80
CA ILE A 16 -6.43 -7.36 -1.76
C ILE A 16 -7.21 -6.45 -0.82
N PHE A 17 -6.71 -6.25 0.41
CA PHE A 17 -7.33 -5.38 1.40
C PHE A 17 -7.46 -3.93 0.90
N THR A 18 -6.39 -3.38 0.32
CA THR A 18 -6.35 -2.00 -0.18
C THR A 18 -7.30 -1.82 -1.36
N VAL A 19 -7.29 -2.74 -2.33
CA VAL A 19 -8.17 -2.69 -3.52
C VAL A 19 -9.63 -2.80 -3.11
N LEU A 20 -10.00 -3.69 -2.18
CA LEU A 20 -11.36 -3.79 -1.70
C LEU A 20 -11.82 -2.52 -0.98
N THR A 21 -10.96 -1.94 -0.14
CA THR A 21 -11.23 -0.66 0.54
C THR A 21 -11.43 0.48 -0.47
N PHE A 22 -10.59 0.54 -1.51
CA PHE A 22 -10.69 1.49 -2.61
C PHE A 22 -12.00 1.31 -3.39
N LEU A 23 -12.34 0.10 -3.83
CA LEU A 23 -13.55 -0.17 -4.61
C LEU A 23 -14.82 0.10 -3.81
N CYS A 24 -14.85 -0.29 -2.53
CA CYS A 24 -15.95 -0.01 -1.62
C CYS A 24 -16.18 1.51 -1.52
N SER A 25 -15.12 2.27 -1.22
CA SER A 25 -15.16 3.73 -1.10
C SER A 25 -15.57 4.39 -2.42
N LEU A 26 -15.03 3.93 -3.54
CA LEU A 26 -15.34 4.43 -4.88
C LEU A 26 -16.81 4.21 -5.24
N SER A 27 -17.35 3.03 -4.93
CA SER A 27 -18.75 2.67 -5.20
C SER A 27 -19.74 3.58 -4.44
N LEU A 28 -19.37 3.99 -3.22
CA LEU A 28 -20.15 4.93 -2.43
C LEU A 28 -20.01 6.36 -2.96
N LEU A 29 -18.78 6.81 -3.21
CA LEU A 29 -18.47 8.18 -3.64
C LEU A 29 -19.07 8.53 -5.01
N TYR A 30 -19.20 7.57 -5.92
CA TYR A 30 -19.87 7.80 -7.21
C TYR A 30 -21.35 8.22 -7.08
N ARG A 31 -21.98 8.02 -5.92
CA ARG A 31 -23.35 8.50 -5.65
C ARG A 31 -23.40 9.98 -5.32
N PHE A 32 -22.27 10.59 -4.94
CA PHE A 32 -22.23 11.94 -4.38
C PHE A 32 -21.38 12.91 -5.20
N VAL A 33 -20.35 12.43 -5.91
CA VAL A 33 -19.42 13.27 -6.66
C VAL A 33 -19.11 12.70 -8.04
N SER A 34 -18.59 13.57 -8.93
CA SER A 34 -18.22 13.17 -10.28
C SER A 34 -17.01 12.21 -10.29
N ARG A 35 -16.79 11.55 -11.43
CA ARG A 35 -15.86 10.42 -11.53
C ARG A 35 -14.44 10.72 -11.02
N LYS A 36 -13.86 11.85 -11.40
CA LYS A 36 -12.47 12.19 -11.06
C LYS A 36 -12.30 12.44 -9.54
N PRO A 37 -13.09 13.32 -8.89
CA PRO A 37 -13.09 13.45 -7.43
C PRO A 37 -13.35 12.13 -6.69
N ALA A 38 -14.29 11.30 -7.16
CA ALA A 38 -14.57 10.01 -6.53
C ALA A 38 -13.34 9.10 -6.53
N LEU A 39 -12.62 9.02 -7.65
CA LEU A 39 -11.37 8.24 -7.75
C LEU A 39 -10.30 8.77 -6.80
N CYS A 40 -10.06 10.08 -6.77
CA CYS A 40 -9.06 10.67 -5.88
C CYS A 40 -9.39 10.47 -4.40
N LEU A 41 -10.64 10.70 -4.01
CA LEU A 41 -11.10 10.54 -2.63
C LEU A 41 -11.08 9.07 -2.20
N ALA A 42 -11.49 8.13 -3.07
CA ALA A 42 -11.44 6.71 -2.76
C ALA A 42 -10.00 6.21 -2.57
N ALA A 43 -9.06 6.66 -3.41
CA ALA A 43 -7.65 6.33 -3.27
C ALA A 43 -7.07 6.89 -1.97
N PHE A 44 -7.42 8.14 -1.62
CA PHE A 44 -7.01 8.76 -0.37
C PHE A 44 -7.56 8.02 0.86
N VAL A 45 -8.85 7.66 0.86
CA VAL A 45 -9.46 6.87 1.94
C VAL A 45 -8.77 5.51 2.11
N ALA A 46 -8.50 4.80 1.01
CA ALA A 46 -7.79 3.53 1.07
C ALA A 46 -6.38 3.68 1.64
N ALA A 47 -5.66 4.74 1.25
CA ALA A 47 -4.31 5.02 1.78
C ALA A 47 -4.30 5.38 3.26
N VAL A 48 -5.28 6.17 3.72
CA VAL A 48 -5.43 6.52 5.15
C VAL A 48 -5.74 5.27 5.98
N ILE A 49 -6.72 4.46 5.56
CA ILE A 49 -7.07 3.21 6.26
C ILE A 49 -5.87 2.27 6.31
N PHE A 50 -5.14 2.14 5.20
CA PHE A 50 -3.91 1.34 5.15
C PHE A 50 -2.88 1.82 6.18
N GLY A 51 -2.58 3.12 6.24
CA GLY A 51 -1.65 3.68 7.23
C GLY A 51 -2.11 3.47 8.67
N LEU A 52 -3.41 3.58 8.95
CA LEU A 52 -3.97 3.34 10.29
C LEU A 52 -3.82 1.87 10.73
N VAL A 53 -4.02 0.91 9.83
CA VAL A 53 -3.84 -0.51 10.13
C VAL A 53 -2.37 -0.84 10.46
N HIS A 54 -1.42 0.00 10.04
CA HIS A 54 0.02 -0.16 10.32
C HIS A 54 0.46 0.41 11.67
N LEU A 55 -0.40 1.15 12.39
CA LEU A 55 -0.02 1.75 13.67
C LEU A 55 0.56 0.74 14.68
N PRO A 56 -0.01 -0.46 14.88
CA PRO A 56 0.57 -1.46 15.78
C PRO A 56 1.98 -1.90 15.35
N SER A 57 2.21 -2.07 14.04
CA SER A 57 3.51 -2.42 13.47
C SER A 57 4.55 -1.32 13.68
N TYR A 58 4.11 -0.07 13.77
CA TYR A 58 4.95 1.10 14.04
C TYR A 58 4.99 1.54 15.49
N GLN A 59 4.58 0.69 16.44
CA GLN A 59 4.54 1.05 17.88
C GLN A 59 3.75 2.34 18.13
N TRP A 60 2.65 2.51 17.39
CA TRP A 60 1.79 3.70 17.43
C TRP A 60 2.48 5.01 17.00
N ASN A 61 3.56 4.93 16.23
CA ASN A 61 4.19 6.11 15.65
C ASN A 61 3.36 6.68 14.49
N PHE A 62 2.63 7.76 14.77
CA PHE A 62 1.80 8.44 13.79
C PHE A 62 2.59 9.06 12.63
N VAL A 63 3.85 9.47 12.85
CA VAL A 63 4.67 10.05 11.77
C VAL A 63 4.96 8.98 10.70
N GLN A 64 5.27 7.76 11.12
CA GLN A 64 5.48 6.64 10.19
C GLN A 64 4.16 6.26 9.47
N ALA A 65 3.06 6.19 10.21
CA ALA A 65 1.74 5.88 9.64
C ALA A 65 1.26 6.93 8.62
N ILE A 66 1.48 8.22 8.91
CA ILE A 66 1.17 9.32 7.97
C ILE A 66 2.12 9.29 6.78
N GLY A 67 3.40 8.97 7.00
CA GLY A 67 4.40 8.81 5.94
C GLY A 67 4.06 7.71 4.92
N LEU A 68 3.29 6.69 5.32
CA LEU A 68 2.81 5.64 4.41
C LEU A 68 1.73 6.12 3.43
N ILE A 69 0.95 7.15 3.75
CA ILE A 69 -0.17 7.61 2.90
C ILE A 69 0.30 7.93 1.46
N PRO A 70 1.32 8.78 1.24
CA PRO A 70 1.79 9.06 -0.12
C PRO A 70 2.39 7.82 -0.80
N VAL A 71 3.08 6.94 -0.06
CA VAL A 71 3.63 5.69 -0.61
C VAL A 71 2.51 4.80 -1.13
N ARG A 72 1.45 4.60 -0.33
CA ARG A 72 0.31 3.76 -0.69
C ARG A 72 -0.47 4.33 -1.87
N LEU A 73 -0.59 5.65 -1.98
CA LEU A 73 -1.19 6.29 -3.16
C LEU A 73 -0.43 5.92 -4.44
N VAL A 74 0.91 5.96 -4.42
CA VAL A 74 1.75 5.59 -5.56
C VAL A 74 1.62 4.10 -5.87
N LEU A 75 1.69 3.24 -4.86
CA LEU A 75 1.60 1.78 -5.03
C LEU A 75 0.24 1.29 -5.52
N LEU A 76 -0.84 2.04 -5.28
CA LEU A 76 -2.19 1.73 -5.81
C LEU A 76 -2.38 2.14 -7.28
N MET A 77 -1.57 3.06 -7.81
CA MET A 77 -1.70 3.55 -9.19
C MET A 77 -1.62 2.45 -10.26
N PRO A 78 -0.71 1.46 -10.20
CA PRO A 78 -0.70 0.34 -11.13
C PRO A 78 -2.05 -0.37 -11.22
N TYR A 79 -2.73 -0.59 -10.10
CA TYR A 79 -4.10 -1.14 -10.11
C TYR A 79 -5.09 -0.17 -10.75
N ILE A 80 -5.08 1.12 -10.38
CA ILE A 80 -6.04 2.11 -10.93
C ILE A 80 -5.91 2.23 -12.46
N ILE A 81 -4.68 2.21 -12.99
CA ILE A 81 -4.40 2.35 -14.41
C ILE A 81 -4.73 1.06 -15.16
N THR A 82 -4.25 -0.09 -14.67
CA THR A 82 -4.27 -1.35 -15.43
C THR A 82 -5.40 -2.30 -15.05
N ARG A 83 -6.04 -2.06 -13.90
CA ARG A 83 -7.06 -2.94 -13.29
C ARG A 83 -6.55 -4.36 -13.03
N ASN A 84 -5.23 -4.52 -12.88
CA ASN A 84 -4.58 -5.81 -12.68
C ASN A 84 -3.93 -5.87 -11.29
N ILE A 85 -4.47 -6.72 -10.41
CA ILE A 85 -3.95 -6.90 -9.04
C ILE A 85 -2.55 -7.50 -9.03
N TRP A 86 -2.19 -8.33 -10.01
CA TRP A 86 -0.86 -8.94 -10.08
C TRP A 86 0.21 -7.90 -10.39
N LEU A 87 -0.11 -6.90 -11.22
CA LEU A 87 0.83 -5.81 -11.50
C LEU A 87 1.03 -4.94 -10.25
N SER A 88 -0.05 -4.58 -9.56
CA SER A 88 0.00 -3.84 -8.28
C SER A 88 0.82 -4.59 -7.23
N THR A 89 0.55 -5.88 -7.07
CA THR A 89 1.27 -6.78 -6.15
C THR A 89 2.74 -6.87 -6.51
N GLY A 90 3.08 -7.01 -7.79
CA GLY A 90 4.47 -7.05 -8.24
C GLY A 90 5.23 -5.78 -7.91
N VAL A 91 4.63 -4.60 -8.14
CA VAL A 91 5.24 -3.31 -7.78
C VAL A 91 5.41 -3.19 -6.27
N HIS A 92 4.42 -3.61 -5.49
CA HIS A 92 4.46 -3.58 -4.03
C HIS A 92 5.56 -4.51 -3.47
N ILE A 93 5.66 -5.74 -3.98
CA ILE A 93 6.72 -6.69 -3.64
C ILE A 93 8.09 -6.08 -3.95
N LEU A 94 8.27 -5.52 -5.15
CA LEU A 94 9.54 -4.94 -5.54
C LEU A 94 9.93 -3.76 -4.64
N ASN A 95 8.98 -2.89 -4.30
CA ASN A 95 9.21 -1.78 -3.38
C ASN A 95 9.72 -2.27 -2.02
N ASP A 96 8.99 -3.17 -1.38
CA ASP A 96 9.25 -3.58 -0.01
C ASP A 96 10.49 -4.46 0.10
N TRP A 97 10.70 -5.37 -0.87
CA TRP A 97 11.92 -6.18 -0.91
C TRP A 97 13.16 -5.33 -1.19
N THR A 98 13.04 -4.27 -2.01
CA THR A 98 14.17 -3.34 -2.24
C THR A 98 14.52 -2.59 -0.97
N ILE A 99 13.53 -2.02 -0.26
CA ILE A 99 13.76 -1.31 1.00
C ILE A 99 14.36 -2.27 2.03
N CYS A 100 13.75 -3.44 2.23
CA CYS A 100 14.23 -4.43 3.19
C CYS A 100 15.65 -4.91 2.87
N GLY A 101 15.93 -5.21 1.60
CA GLY A 101 17.25 -5.63 1.15
C GLY A 101 18.32 -4.56 1.36
N LEU A 102 18.04 -3.31 0.99
CA LEU A 102 18.97 -2.19 1.20
C LEU A 102 19.22 -1.92 2.69
N SER A 103 18.17 -1.96 3.51
CA SER A 103 18.31 -1.81 4.97
C SER A 103 19.14 -2.95 5.59
N ALA A 104 18.96 -4.18 5.12
CA ALA A 104 19.75 -5.32 5.59
C ALA A 104 21.23 -5.17 5.21
N VAL A 105 21.54 -4.74 3.98
CA VAL A 105 22.92 -4.48 3.54
C VAL A 105 23.54 -3.35 4.35
N ALA A 106 22.83 -2.24 4.54
CA ALA A 106 23.33 -1.10 5.34
C ALA A 106 23.61 -1.49 6.80
N ALA A 107 22.85 -2.44 7.37
CA ALA A 107 23.08 -2.93 8.73
C ALA A 107 24.29 -3.87 8.84
N MET A 108 24.78 -4.43 7.73
CA MET A 108 25.94 -5.34 7.71
C MET A 108 27.29 -4.60 7.60
N ASP A 109 27.28 -3.33 7.21
CA ASP A 109 28.47 -2.50 7.06
C ASP A 109 28.50 -1.44 8.18
N PRO A 110 29.02 -1.79 9.38
CA PRO A 110 28.90 -0.93 10.55
C PRO A 110 29.72 0.36 10.48
N GLY A 111 30.66 0.48 9.52
CA GLY A 111 31.71 1.50 9.56
C GLY A 111 32.75 1.22 10.64
#